data_AF-A0A9D9UYL5-F1
#
_entry.id   AF-A0A9D9UYL5-F1
#
_cell.length_a   1.000
_cell.length_b   1.000
_cell.length_c   1.000
_cell.angle_alpha   90.00
_cell.angle_beta   90.00
_cell.angle_gamma   90.00
#
_symmetry.space_group_name_H-M   'P 1'
#
loop_
_entity.id
_entity.type
_entity.pdbx_description
1 polymer ?
#
loop_
_entity_poly.entity_id
_entity_poly.type
_entity_poly.pdbx_seq_one_letter_code
_entity_poly.pdbx_strand_id
1 'polypeptide(L)'
;MNKNKKIILAVCVIVVAGILGYLLINRPAKNQEPVTDSNGGIQLCFYRENITSSKLIDKTWLTMYLKGTEVTGELHNIPAEKDSKRGPFIGSVGDVDKMAMARTADVWWETTGEGITNKEQLSIIFGEGVASVGFGEMVDRGDGIYVYKDINTVDYSLELNDVSCEDLFEKIVVEDYIRKNISTISTKAPVLGGSWYVVSVDISTSKDTATVVYEDGHVQESEKFKYTQEGNTVNIVY
;
A
#
# COMPACT_ATOMS: atom_id res chain seq x y z
N MET A 1 0.10 51.14 -23.22
CA MET A 1 -0.94 50.09 -23.40
C MET A 1 -2.28 50.63 -22.94
N ASN A 2 -3.30 50.61 -23.80
CA ASN A 2 -4.59 51.28 -23.55
C ASN A 2 -5.31 50.65 -22.34
N LYS A 3 -6.05 51.44 -21.54
CA LYS A 3 -6.70 50.98 -20.29
C LYS A 3 -7.57 49.72 -20.52
N ASN A 4 -8.22 49.66 -21.67
CA ASN A 4 -9.05 48.51 -22.09
C ASN A 4 -8.23 47.23 -22.35
N LYS A 5 -6.97 47.34 -22.83
CA LYS A 5 -6.10 46.17 -23.04
C LYS A 5 -5.64 45.55 -21.71
N LYS A 6 -5.47 46.35 -20.65
CA LYS A 6 -5.11 45.84 -19.31
C LYS A 6 -6.26 45.04 -18.67
N ILE A 7 -7.50 45.51 -18.83
CA ILE A 7 -8.69 44.83 -18.29
C ILE A 7 -8.91 43.49 -18.99
N ILE A 8 -8.80 43.45 -20.32
CA ILE A 8 -8.96 42.21 -21.10
C ILE A 8 -7.88 41.18 -20.70
N LEU A 9 -6.63 41.59 -20.53
CA LEU A 9 -5.55 40.70 -20.11
C LEU A 9 -5.81 40.09 -18.72
N ALA A 10 -6.26 40.90 -17.75
CA ALA A 10 -6.54 40.43 -16.40
C ALA A 10 -7.69 39.40 -16.36
N VAL A 11 -8.76 39.63 -17.13
CA VAL A 11 -9.87 38.68 -17.24
C VAL A 11 -9.41 37.36 -17.89
N CYS A 12 -8.60 37.43 -18.94
CA CYS A 12 -8.04 36.22 -19.57
C CYS A 12 -7.20 35.39 -18.59
N VAL A 13 -6.35 36.02 -17.77
CA VAL A 13 -5.54 35.31 -16.77
C VAL A 13 -6.42 34.62 -15.72
N ILE A 14 -7.47 35.29 -15.24
CA ILE A 14 -8.40 34.70 -14.26
C ILE A 14 -9.15 33.50 -14.85
N VAL A 15 -9.64 33.61 -16.09
CA VAL A 15 -10.36 32.52 -16.75
C VAL A 15 -9.44 31.32 -16.99
N VAL A 16 -8.22 31.55 -17.47
CA VAL A 16 -7.23 30.47 -17.69
C VAL A 16 -6.86 29.79 -16.36
N ALA A 17 -6.63 30.55 -15.29
CA ALA A 17 -6.37 30.01 -13.96
C ALA A 17 -7.57 29.20 -13.42
N GLY A 18 -8.81 29.65 -13.66
CA GLY A 18 -10.02 28.92 -13.28
C GLY A 18 -10.19 27.59 -14.03
N ILE A 19 -9.91 27.57 -15.34
CA ILE A 19 -9.97 26.35 -16.16
C ILE A 19 -8.88 25.36 -15.72
N LEU A 20 -7.64 25.82 -15.51
CA LEU A 20 -6.55 24.98 -15.00
C LEU A 20 -6.86 24.41 -13.62
N GLY A 21 -7.42 25.23 -12.71
CA GLY A 21 -7.86 24.77 -11.39
C GLY A 21 -8.94 23.68 -11.50
N TYR A 22 -9.94 23.88 -12.36
CA TYR A 22 -11.01 22.90 -12.59
C TYR A 22 -10.48 21.58 -13.16
N LEU A 23 -9.58 21.63 -14.15
CA LEU A 23 -8.98 20.43 -14.76
C LEU A 23 -8.08 19.66 -13.78
N LEU A 24 -7.42 20.35 -12.85
CA LEU A 24 -6.59 19.71 -11.82
C LEU A 24 -7.44 19.04 -10.73
N ILE A 25 -8.62 19.59 -10.41
CA ILE A 25 -9.53 19.04 -9.40
C ILE A 25 -10.33 17.85 -9.96
N ASN A 26 -10.71 17.91 -11.24
CA ASN A 26 -11.57 16.91 -11.87
C ASN A 26 -10.82 15.89 -12.74
N ARG A 27 -9.62 15.46 -12.33
CA ARG A 27 -9.06 14.24 -12.93
C ARG A 27 -10.07 13.12 -12.66
N PRO A 28 -10.62 12.47 -13.70
CA PRO A 28 -11.56 11.37 -13.48
C PRO A 28 -10.86 10.34 -12.61
N ALA A 29 -11.56 9.85 -11.57
CA ALA A 29 -11.10 8.69 -10.84
C ALA A 29 -10.78 7.63 -11.91
N LYS A 30 -9.56 7.08 -11.90
CA LYS A 30 -9.24 5.92 -12.74
C LYS A 30 -10.24 4.85 -12.31
N ASN A 31 -11.29 4.60 -13.09
CA ASN A 31 -12.17 3.47 -12.84
C ASN A 31 -11.32 2.21 -13.05
N GLN A 32 -11.04 1.50 -11.97
CA GLN A 32 -10.15 0.35 -11.98
C GLN A 32 -10.97 -0.88 -12.34
N GLU A 33 -10.94 -1.26 -13.62
CA GLU A 33 -11.35 -2.61 -13.99
C GLU A 33 -10.25 -3.60 -13.58
N PRO A 34 -10.61 -4.78 -13.04
CA PRO A 34 -9.63 -5.79 -12.67
C PRO A 34 -8.80 -6.19 -13.91
N VAL A 35 -7.47 -6.13 -13.76
CA VAL A 35 -6.55 -6.51 -14.84
C VAL A 35 -6.66 -8.01 -15.02
N THR A 36 -7.30 -8.42 -16.11
CA THR A 36 -7.39 -9.83 -16.50
C THR A 36 -6.09 -10.19 -17.21
N ASP A 37 -5.35 -11.15 -16.66
CA ASP A 37 -4.17 -11.69 -17.32
C ASP A 37 -4.60 -12.50 -18.55
N SER A 38 -3.81 -12.44 -19.63
CA SER A 38 -3.88 -13.30 -20.81
C SER A 38 -4.03 -14.79 -20.50
N ASN A 39 -3.61 -15.23 -19.31
CA ASN A 39 -3.76 -16.61 -18.83
C ASN A 39 -5.11 -16.91 -18.16
N GLY A 40 -6.07 -15.97 -18.20
CA GLY A 40 -7.42 -16.12 -17.63
C GLY A 40 -7.49 -15.98 -16.11
N GLY A 41 -6.45 -15.41 -15.49
CA GLY A 41 -6.43 -15.11 -14.05
C GLY A 41 -6.87 -13.68 -13.74
N ILE A 42 -7.33 -13.46 -12.52
CA ILE A 42 -7.73 -12.15 -12.00
C ILE A 42 -6.74 -11.76 -10.91
N GLN A 43 -6.16 -10.56 -11.03
CA GLN A 43 -5.31 -9.99 -9.99
C GLN A 43 -6.13 -9.01 -9.13
N LEU A 44 -6.07 -9.18 -7.81
CA LEU A 44 -6.69 -8.31 -6.81
C LEU A 44 -5.62 -7.74 -5.88
N CYS A 45 -5.77 -6.48 -5.50
CA CYS A 45 -4.86 -5.81 -4.60
C CYS A 45 -5.65 -5.03 -3.54
N PHE A 46 -5.24 -5.15 -2.29
CA PHE A 46 -5.87 -4.47 -1.16
C PHE A 46 -4.81 -3.79 -0.31
N TYR A 47 -5.20 -2.65 0.28
CA TYR A 47 -4.30 -1.80 1.03
C TYR A 47 -4.98 -1.18 2.25
N ARG A 48 -4.22 -1.05 3.34
CA ARG A 48 -4.61 -0.32 4.53
C ARG A 48 -3.41 0.46 5.07
N GLU A 49 -3.66 1.72 5.38
CA GLU A 49 -2.81 2.54 6.24
C GLU A 49 -3.60 2.95 7.48
N ASN A 50 -2.96 2.84 8.65
CA ASN A 50 -3.55 3.31 9.90
C ASN A 50 -2.52 4.13 10.68
N ILE A 51 -2.89 5.36 11.03
CA ILE A 51 -2.03 6.23 11.83
C ILE A 51 -2.24 5.89 13.31
N THR A 52 -1.16 5.51 13.99
CA THR A 52 -1.17 5.18 15.42
C THR A 52 -1.30 6.45 16.28
N SER A 53 -1.53 6.28 17.59
CA SER A 53 -1.52 7.40 18.54
C SER A 53 -0.17 8.12 18.62
N SER A 54 0.92 7.43 18.30
CA SER A 54 2.29 7.97 18.19
C SER A 54 2.57 8.67 16.86
N LYS A 55 1.57 8.77 15.96
CA LYS A 55 1.69 9.32 14.59
C LYS A 55 2.59 8.51 13.66
N LEU A 56 2.84 7.25 14.01
CA LEU A 56 3.47 6.29 13.11
C LEU A 56 2.40 5.64 12.22
N ILE A 57 2.81 4.99 11.14
CA ILE A 57 1.89 4.44 10.14
C ILE A 57 2.03 2.92 10.11
N ASP A 58 0.99 2.22 10.53
CA ASP A 58 0.85 0.79 10.26
C ASP A 58 0.43 0.60 8.81
N LYS A 59 1.12 -0.31 8.10
CA LYS A 59 0.84 -0.62 6.70
C LYS A 59 0.50 -2.09 6.55
N THR A 60 -0.58 -2.38 5.85
CA THR A 60 -0.89 -3.74 5.44
C THR A 60 -1.28 -3.74 3.98
N TRP A 61 -0.76 -4.70 3.21
CA TRP A 61 -1.22 -4.92 1.85
C TRP A 61 -1.29 -6.40 1.52
N LEU A 62 -2.21 -6.70 0.62
CA LEU A 62 -2.54 -8.03 0.16
C LEU A 62 -2.58 -8.02 -1.36
N THR A 63 -1.82 -8.90 -1.99
CA THR A 63 -1.96 -9.20 -3.41
C THR A 63 -2.52 -10.61 -3.56
N MET A 64 -3.45 -10.79 -4.49
CA MET A 64 -4.05 -12.09 -4.79
C MET A 64 -4.08 -12.29 -6.31
N TYR A 65 -3.73 -13.47 -6.77
CA TYR A 65 -3.91 -13.92 -8.15
C TYR A 65 -4.78 -15.18 -8.14
N LEU A 66 -5.96 -15.05 -8.73
CA LEU A 66 -6.98 -16.09 -8.75
C LEU A 66 -7.03 -16.75 -10.12
N LYS A 67 -6.99 -18.08 -10.14
CA LYS A 67 -7.16 -18.89 -11.35
C LYS A 67 -8.11 -20.05 -11.06
N GLY A 68 -9.39 -19.85 -11.36
CA GLY A 68 -10.45 -20.81 -10.99
C GLY A 68 -10.62 -20.88 -9.47
N THR A 69 -10.32 -22.05 -8.90
CA THR A 69 -10.33 -22.28 -7.44
C THR A 69 -8.97 -22.09 -6.80
N GLU A 70 -7.89 -21.94 -7.57
CA GLU A 70 -6.54 -21.74 -7.05
C GLU A 70 -6.31 -20.26 -6.76
N VAL A 71 -5.59 -19.99 -5.68
CA VAL A 71 -5.12 -18.63 -5.34
C VAL A 71 -3.68 -18.66 -4.89
N THR A 72 -2.93 -17.66 -5.37
CA THR A 72 -1.58 -17.34 -4.93
C THR A 72 -1.52 -15.86 -4.58
N GLY A 73 -0.52 -15.43 -3.83
CA GLY A 73 -0.40 -14.03 -3.49
C GLY A 73 0.62 -13.77 -2.40
N GLU A 74 0.62 -12.55 -1.87
CA GLU A 74 1.46 -12.17 -0.73
C GLU A 74 0.66 -11.30 0.24
N LEU A 75 0.89 -11.52 1.53
CA LEU A 75 0.43 -10.65 2.59
C LEU A 75 1.64 -10.01 3.26
N HIS A 76 1.63 -8.69 3.41
CA HIS A 76 2.62 -7.94 4.16
C HIS A 76 1.89 -7.15 5.24
N ASN A 77 2.16 -7.47 6.50
CA ASN A 77 1.68 -6.74 7.66
C ASN A 77 2.86 -6.07 8.35
N ILE A 78 2.95 -4.75 8.23
CA ILE A 78 4.06 -3.92 8.70
C ILE A 78 3.51 -2.90 9.70
N PRO A 79 3.22 -3.35 10.94
CA PRO A 79 2.96 -2.42 12.03
C PRO A 79 4.20 -1.58 12.32
N ALA A 80 4.03 -0.32 12.69
CA ALA A 80 5.17 0.58 12.91
C ALA A 80 5.90 0.30 14.23
N GLU A 81 5.20 -0.19 15.24
CA GLU A 81 5.71 -0.38 16.61
C GLU A 81 5.87 -1.86 16.99
N LYS A 82 5.57 -2.78 16.06
CA LYS A 82 5.66 -4.23 16.27
C LYS A 82 6.42 -4.87 15.11
N ASP A 83 6.74 -6.15 15.27
CA ASP A 83 7.45 -6.90 14.24
C ASP A 83 6.59 -7.09 12.99
N SER A 84 7.21 -6.83 11.84
CA SER A 84 6.59 -7.08 10.55
C SER A 84 6.46 -8.57 10.30
N LYS A 85 5.32 -8.97 9.73
CA LYS A 85 5.08 -10.33 9.27
C LYS A 85 4.66 -10.30 7.82
N ARG A 86 5.41 -10.99 6.96
CA ARG A 86 5.18 -10.94 5.50
C ARG A 86 5.51 -12.27 4.83
N GLY A 87 4.95 -12.48 3.66
CA GLY A 87 5.39 -13.56 2.77
C GLY A 87 4.33 -14.04 1.80
N PRO A 88 4.70 -14.99 0.93
CA PRO A 88 3.82 -15.53 -0.08
C PRO A 88 2.86 -16.57 0.50
N PHE A 89 1.71 -16.73 -0.13
CA PHE A 89 0.78 -17.80 0.19
C PHE A 89 0.28 -18.51 -1.07
N ILE A 90 -0.18 -19.74 -0.86
CA ILE A 90 -0.85 -20.57 -1.87
C ILE A 90 -2.01 -21.32 -1.24
N GLY A 91 -3.13 -21.44 -1.94
CA GLY A 91 -4.26 -22.22 -1.47
C GLY A 91 -5.42 -22.25 -2.44
N SER A 92 -6.62 -22.30 -1.87
CA SER A 92 -7.85 -22.40 -2.65
C SER A 92 -8.91 -21.40 -2.20
N VAL A 93 -9.78 -21.02 -3.12
CA VAL A 93 -10.92 -20.15 -2.87
C VAL A 93 -12.20 -20.97 -2.93
N GLY A 94 -13.02 -20.84 -1.89
CA GLY A 94 -14.35 -21.44 -1.82
C GLY A 94 -15.34 -20.82 -2.81
N ASP A 95 -16.56 -21.36 -2.76
CA ASP A 95 -17.71 -20.83 -3.51
C ASP A 95 -18.08 -19.41 -3.02
N VAL A 96 -18.84 -18.69 -3.85
CA VAL A 96 -19.37 -17.37 -3.48
C VAL A 96 -20.48 -17.54 -2.46
N ASP A 97 -20.33 -16.91 -1.30
CA ASP A 97 -21.41 -16.68 -0.36
C ASP A 97 -22.38 -15.66 -0.96
N LYS A 98 -23.59 -16.10 -1.29
CA LYS A 98 -24.61 -15.26 -1.95
C LYS A 98 -25.23 -14.21 -1.03
N MET A 99 -25.12 -14.36 0.29
CA MET A 99 -25.63 -13.40 1.25
C MET A 99 -24.63 -12.28 1.49
N ALA A 100 -23.36 -12.63 1.64
CA ALA A 100 -22.27 -11.67 1.87
C ALA A 100 -21.66 -11.13 0.58
N MET A 101 -21.97 -11.72 -0.58
CA MET A 101 -21.33 -11.44 -1.88
C MET A 101 -19.80 -11.52 -1.82
N ALA A 102 -19.31 -12.45 -1.01
CA ALA A 102 -17.90 -12.64 -0.69
C ALA A 102 -17.45 -14.08 -0.94
N ARG A 103 -16.13 -14.29 -0.99
CA ARG A 103 -15.50 -15.60 -1.05
C ARG A 103 -14.50 -15.73 0.09
N THR A 104 -14.23 -16.95 0.52
CA THR A 104 -13.19 -17.25 1.50
C THR A 104 -12.05 -17.99 0.82
N ALA A 105 -10.84 -17.47 0.95
CA ALA A 105 -9.61 -18.18 0.62
C ALA A 105 -9.04 -18.84 1.88
N ASP A 106 -8.77 -20.14 1.80
CA ASP A 106 -8.01 -20.90 2.79
C ASP A 106 -6.65 -21.20 2.18
N VAL A 107 -5.60 -20.61 2.75
CA VAL A 107 -4.26 -20.60 2.17
C VAL A 107 -3.19 -20.99 3.19
N TRP A 108 -2.09 -21.51 2.67
CA TRP A 108 -0.86 -21.71 3.42
C TRP A 108 0.07 -20.53 3.19
N TRP A 109 0.34 -19.77 4.25
CA TRP A 109 1.16 -18.58 4.25
C TRP A 109 2.56 -18.88 4.77
N GLU A 110 3.57 -18.66 3.94
CA GLU A 110 4.99 -18.77 4.32
C GLU A 110 5.44 -17.44 4.93
N THR A 111 5.24 -17.33 6.23
CA THR A 111 5.46 -16.10 6.99
C THR A 111 6.93 -15.96 7.34
N THR A 112 7.46 -14.74 7.20
CA THR A 112 8.76 -14.35 7.73
C THR A 112 8.58 -13.15 8.66
N GLY A 113 9.08 -13.28 9.89
CA GLY A 113 9.12 -12.23 10.92
C GLY A 113 10.26 -12.51 11.89
N GLU A 114 10.94 -11.46 12.36
CA GLU A 114 12.09 -11.57 13.28
C GLU A 114 13.23 -12.52 12.82
N GLY A 115 13.35 -12.74 11.51
CA GLY A 115 14.34 -13.67 10.94
C GLY A 115 13.97 -15.16 11.02
N ILE A 116 12.75 -15.48 11.47
CA ILE A 116 12.19 -16.83 11.47
C ILE A 116 11.19 -16.96 10.34
N THR A 117 11.18 -18.12 9.68
CA THR A 117 10.19 -18.47 8.66
C THR A 117 9.32 -19.62 9.15
N ASN A 118 8.00 -19.41 9.19
CA ASN A 118 7.01 -20.42 9.58
C ASN A 118 5.94 -20.56 8.50
N LYS A 119 5.38 -21.76 8.38
CA LYS A 119 4.21 -22.02 7.53
C LYS A 119 2.96 -22.00 8.38
N GLU A 120 2.01 -21.15 8.03
CA GLU A 120 0.80 -20.91 8.82
C GLU A 120 -0.45 -21.02 7.95
N GLN A 121 -1.55 -21.51 8.50
CA GLN A 121 -2.86 -21.38 7.87
C GLN A 121 -3.29 -19.91 7.89
N LEU A 122 -3.92 -19.44 6.82
CA LEU A 122 -4.48 -18.09 6.74
C LEU A 122 -5.84 -18.14 6.05
N SER A 123 -6.85 -17.55 6.69
CA SER A 123 -8.19 -17.38 6.13
C SER A 123 -8.38 -15.93 5.70
N ILE A 124 -8.81 -15.72 4.46
CA ILE A 124 -9.06 -14.38 3.90
C ILE A 124 -10.48 -14.35 3.34
N ILE A 125 -11.32 -13.45 3.84
CA ILE A 125 -12.65 -13.20 3.28
C ILE A 125 -12.55 -11.98 2.38
N PHE A 126 -12.97 -12.07 1.13
CA PHE A 126 -12.90 -10.94 0.20
C PHE A 126 -14.15 -10.85 -0.69
N GLY A 127 -14.60 -9.62 -0.94
CA GLY A 127 -15.82 -9.31 -1.66
C GLY A 127 -16.13 -7.81 -1.59
N GLU A 128 -16.93 -7.30 -2.52
CA GLU A 128 -17.43 -5.90 -2.50
C GLU A 128 -16.36 -4.81 -2.30
N GLY A 129 -15.13 -5.03 -2.78
CA GLY A 129 -14.02 -4.06 -2.66
C GLY A 129 -13.30 -4.10 -1.30
N VAL A 130 -13.57 -5.09 -0.46
CA VAL A 130 -12.89 -5.26 0.85
C VAL A 130 -12.29 -6.66 0.95
N ALA A 131 -11.17 -6.77 1.65
CA ALA A 131 -10.63 -8.04 2.13
C ALA A 131 -10.41 -7.98 3.64
N SER A 132 -10.90 -8.99 4.35
CA SER A 132 -10.71 -9.17 5.80
C SER A 132 -9.78 -10.35 6.03
N VAL A 133 -8.65 -10.10 6.68
CA VAL A 133 -7.63 -11.11 6.96
C VAL A 133 -7.82 -11.66 8.36
N GLY A 134 -7.96 -12.98 8.47
CA GLY A 134 -8.21 -13.67 9.73
C GLY A 134 -6.95 -13.90 10.56
N PHE A 135 -6.95 -13.47 11.82
CA PHE A 135 -5.92 -13.81 12.81
C PHE A 135 -6.54 -14.45 14.05
N GLY A 136 -5.85 -15.43 14.64
CA GLY A 136 -6.36 -16.16 15.79
C GLY A 136 -5.27 -16.95 16.51
N GLU A 137 -5.67 -17.67 17.57
CA GLU A 137 -4.75 -18.55 18.28
C GLU A 137 -4.31 -19.70 17.35
N MET A 138 -3.00 -19.81 17.15
CA MET A 138 -2.39 -20.86 16.33
C MET A 138 -1.82 -21.98 17.19
N VAL A 139 -1.92 -23.21 16.70
CA VAL A 139 -1.28 -24.39 17.30
C VAL A 139 -0.44 -25.10 16.25
N ASP A 140 0.73 -25.58 16.66
CA ASP A 140 1.55 -26.44 15.82
C ASP A 140 0.88 -27.82 15.71
N ARG A 141 0.72 -28.31 14.48
CA ARG A 141 0.17 -29.64 14.20
C ARG A 141 1.19 -30.77 14.46
N GLY A 142 2.44 -30.44 14.78
CA GLY A 142 3.54 -31.37 15.08
C GLY A 142 4.49 -31.59 13.91
N ASP A 143 4.27 -30.91 12.78
CA ASP A 143 5.12 -30.92 11.59
C ASP A 143 5.71 -29.53 11.26
N GLY A 144 5.62 -28.59 12.21
CA GLY A 144 6.08 -27.21 12.03
C GLY A 144 5.12 -26.35 11.20
N ILE A 145 3.90 -26.85 10.93
CA ILE A 145 2.83 -26.10 10.31
C ILE A 145 1.85 -25.65 11.41
N TYR A 146 1.64 -24.35 11.48
CA TYR A 146 0.72 -23.74 12.42
C TYR A 146 -0.67 -23.64 11.80
N VAL A 147 -1.69 -24.09 12.52
CA VAL A 147 -3.09 -24.03 12.11
C VAL A 147 -3.92 -23.33 13.18
N TYR A 148 -5.07 -22.77 12.80
CA TYR A 148 -5.96 -22.17 13.79
C TYR A 148 -6.43 -23.24 14.78
N LYS A 149 -6.35 -22.93 16.07
CA LYS A 149 -6.86 -23.82 17.12
C LYS A 149 -8.38 -24.00 17.05
N ASP A 150 -9.10 -22.91 16.76
CA ASP A 150 -10.54 -22.91 16.48
C ASP A 150 -10.85 -21.84 15.42
N ILE A 151 -11.26 -22.29 14.23
CA ILE A 151 -11.58 -21.42 13.09
C ILE A 151 -12.73 -20.44 13.38
N ASN A 152 -13.63 -20.78 14.31
CA ASN A 152 -14.76 -19.93 14.68
C ASN A 152 -14.37 -18.75 15.59
N THR A 153 -13.14 -18.76 16.11
CA THR A 153 -12.59 -17.71 16.97
C THR A 153 -11.66 -16.75 16.24
N VAL A 154 -11.48 -16.95 14.93
CA VAL A 154 -10.63 -16.09 14.10
C VAL A 154 -11.22 -14.68 14.03
N ASP A 155 -10.40 -13.70 14.34
CA ASP A 155 -10.73 -12.28 14.24
C ASP A 155 -10.44 -11.77 12.83
N TYR A 156 -11.45 -11.17 12.21
CA TYR A 156 -11.39 -10.58 10.86
C TYR A 156 -11.39 -9.04 10.91
N SER A 157 -11.00 -8.44 12.04
CA SER A 157 -10.92 -6.98 12.21
C SER A 157 -9.85 -6.29 11.35
N LEU A 158 -8.92 -7.04 10.74
CA LEU A 158 -7.98 -6.50 9.76
C LEU A 158 -8.64 -6.42 8.37
N GLU A 159 -9.38 -5.35 8.16
CA GLU A 159 -9.99 -5.01 6.87
C GLU A 159 -9.04 -4.17 6.00
N LEU A 160 -8.95 -4.48 4.72
CA LEU A 160 -8.20 -3.77 3.69
C LEU A 160 -9.14 -3.37 2.56
N ASN A 161 -8.95 -2.17 2.00
CA ASN A 161 -9.75 -1.68 0.89
C ASN A 161 -9.09 -2.03 -0.44
N ASP A 162 -9.90 -2.23 -1.48
CA ASP A 162 -9.43 -2.44 -2.83
C ASP A 162 -8.67 -1.22 -3.36
N VAL A 163 -7.60 -1.51 -4.08
CA VAL A 163 -6.79 -0.53 -4.80
C VAL A 163 -6.33 -1.15 -6.11
N SER A 164 -5.98 -0.33 -7.11
CA SER A 164 -5.33 -0.90 -8.28
C SER A 164 -4.00 -1.50 -7.87
N CYS A 165 -3.70 -2.63 -8.50
CA CYS A 165 -2.36 -3.19 -8.38
C CYS A 165 -1.29 -2.23 -8.91
N GLU A 166 -1.60 -1.39 -9.92
CA GLU A 166 -0.70 -0.32 -10.39
C GLU A 166 -0.33 0.65 -9.25
N ASP A 167 -1.34 1.22 -8.57
CA ASP A 167 -1.12 2.16 -7.46
C ASP A 167 -0.38 1.48 -6.29
N LEU A 168 -0.74 0.24 -5.96
CA LEU A 168 -0.07 -0.50 -4.90
C LEU A 168 1.41 -0.75 -5.23
N PHE A 169 1.72 -1.20 -6.45
CA PHE A 169 3.09 -1.43 -6.88
C PHE A 169 3.89 -0.13 -6.96
N GLU A 170 3.29 0.96 -7.43
CA GLU A 170 3.92 2.28 -7.40
C GLU A 170 4.28 2.69 -5.97
N LYS A 171 3.35 2.56 -5.01
CA LYS A 171 3.60 2.84 -3.59
C LYS A 171 4.77 2.01 -3.05
N ILE A 172 4.79 0.71 -3.31
CA ILE A 172 5.84 -0.20 -2.84
C ILE A 172 7.21 0.20 -3.41
N VAL A 173 7.29 0.45 -4.72
CA VAL A 173 8.54 0.81 -5.42
C VAL A 173 9.07 2.17 -4.96
N VAL A 174 8.19 3.17 -4.86
CA VAL A 174 8.57 4.52 -4.42
C VAL A 174 9.00 4.53 -2.96
N GLU A 175 8.30 3.83 -2.07
CA GLU A 175 8.69 3.72 -0.66
C GLU A 175 10.05 3.04 -0.49
N ASP A 176 10.27 1.92 -1.17
CA ASP A 176 11.55 1.20 -1.14
C ASP A 176 12.71 2.09 -1.63
N TYR A 177 12.50 2.82 -2.72
CA TYR A 177 13.48 3.79 -3.23
C TYR A 177 13.81 4.86 -2.19
N ILE A 178 12.80 5.50 -1.59
CA ILE A 178 12.97 6.56 -0.59
C ILE A 178 13.75 6.03 0.61
N ARG A 179 13.39 4.85 1.14
CA ARG A 179 14.05 4.24 2.29
C ARG A 179 15.53 3.95 2.02
N LYS A 180 15.86 3.45 0.83
CA LYS A 180 17.24 3.15 0.44
C LYS A 180 18.08 4.38 0.14
N ASN A 181 17.45 5.48 -0.29
CA ASN A 181 18.16 6.66 -0.79
C ASN A 181 17.98 7.92 0.09
N ILE A 182 17.35 7.82 1.27
CA ILE A 182 17.07 9.02 2.10
C ILE A 182 18.31 9.85 2.41
N SER A 183 19.46 9.19 2.63
CA SER A 183 20.74 9.86 2.90
C SER A 183 21.28 10.68 1.73
N THR A 184 20.82 10.43 0.49
CA THR A 184 21.23 11.18 -0.71
C THR A 184 20.18 12.17 -1.20
N ILE A 185 18.88 11.88 -1.00
CA ILE A 185 17.78 12.73 -1.49
C ILE A 185 17.35 13.81 -0.49
N SER A 186 17.72 13.70 0.78
CA SER A 186 17.45 14.74 1.78
C SER A 186 18.20 16.03 1.44
N THR A 187 17.51 17.18 1.55
CA THR A 187 18.14 18.50 1.39
C THR A 187 18.88 18.96 2.64
N LYS A 188 18.82 18.19 3.74
CA LYS A 188 19.41 18.52 5.04
C LYS A 188 20.53 17.53 5.34
N ALA A 189 21.64 18.03 5.88
CA ALA A 189 22.71 17.16 6.36
C ALA A 189 22.37 16.60 7.77
N PRO A 190 22.71 15.34 8.07
CA PRO A 190 22.57 14.79 9.41
C PRO A 190 23.49 15.53 10.40
N VAL A 191 23.07 15.56 11.66
CA VAL A 191 23.75 16.23 12.76
C VAL A 191 24.76 15.26 13.39
N LEU A 192 25.90 15.79 13.85
CA LEU A 192 26.98 15.02 14.52
C LEU A 192 27.54 13.82 13.73
N GLY A 193 27.41 13.83 12.40
CA GLY A 193 27.93 12.76 11.54
C GLY A 193 27.08 11.48 11.55
N GLY A 194 25.80 11.58 11.95
CA GLY A 194 24.82 10.49 11.83
C GLY A 194 24.45 10.13 10.38
N SER A 195 23.48 9.24 10.23
CA SER A 195 22.85 8.91 8.94
C SER A 195 21.35 9.06 9.07
N TRP A 196 20.67 9.45 7.99
CA TRP A 196 19.22 9.57 8.00
C TRP A 196 18.55 8.19 7.88
N TYR A 197 17.51 7.98 8.68
CA TYR A 197 16.65 6.81 8.67
C TYR A 197 15.20 7.23 8.47
N VAL A 198 14.49 6.54 7.58
CA VAL A 198 13.08 6.84 7.31
C VAL A 198 12.19 6.28 8.40
N VAL A 199 11.47 7.17 9.09
CA VAL A 199 10.46 6.84 10.10
C VAL A 199 9.14 6.48 9.41
N SER A 200 8.67 7.33 8.50
CA SER A 200 7.43 7.08 7.76
C SER A 200 7.46 7.68 6.35
N VAL A 201 6.65 7.09 5.46
CA VAL A 201 6.46 7.54 4.08
C VAL A 201 4.97 7.52 3.78
N ASP A 202 4.43 8.66 3.36
CA ASP A 202 3.05 8.82 2.85
C ASP A 202 3.12 9.13 1.35
N ILE A 203 2.54 8.27 0.51
CA ILE A 203 2.64 8.36 -0.96
C ILE A 203 1.27 8.63 -1.57
N SER A 204 1.18 9.70 -2.35
CA SER A 204 0.01 10.07 -3.14
C SER A 204 0.28 9.83 -4.63
N THR A 205 -0.10 8.65 -5.13
CA THR A 205 0.06 8.25 -6.56
C THR A 205 -0.70 9.20 -7.51
N SER A 206 -1.85 9.71 -7.09
CA SER A 206 -2.62 10.69 -7.88
C SER A 206 -1.93 12.05 -8.09
N LYS A 207 -0.93 12.37 -7.25
CA LYS A 207 -0.22 13.66 -7.25
C LYS A 207 1.28 13.50 -7.54
N ASP A 208 1.76 12.28 -7.71
CA ASP A 208 3.18 11.95 -7.86
C ASP A 208 4.04 12.60 -6.75
N THR A 209 3.55 12.54 -5.50
CA THR A 209 4.24 13.13 -4.35
C THR A 209 4.35 12.17 -3.18
N ALA A 210 5.46 12.26 -2.44
CA ALA A 210 5.69 11.54 -1.21
C ALA A 210 6.04 12.51 -0.07
N THR A 211 5.42 12.35 1.09
CA THR A 211 5.82 13.03 2.33
C THR A 211 6.59 12.05 3.18
N VAL A 212 7.81 12.42 3.58
CA VAL A 212 8.71 11.54 4.30
C VAL A 212 9.02 12.17 5.65
N VAL A 213 8.99 11.36 6.70
CA VAL A 213 9.53 11.71 8.02
C VAL A 213 10.77 10.85 8.22
N TYR A 214 11.88 11.48 8.61
CA TYR A 214 13.17 10.81 8.78
C TYR A 214 13.95 11.42 9.94
N GLU A 215 14.84 10.63 10.55
CA GLU A 215 15.61 11.03 11.73
C GLU A 215 17.05 10.50 11.69
N ASP A 216 17.95 11.11 12.46
CA ASP A 216 19.35 10.68 12.62
C ASP A 216 19.70 10.25 14.05
N GLY A 217 18.67 10.08 14.89
CA GLY A 217 18.79 9.81 16.33
C GLY A 217 18.93 11.05 17.21
N HIS A 218 19.11 12.25 16.64
CA HIS A 218 19.19 13.51 17.38
C HIS A 218 18.08 14.48 16.98
N VAL A 219 17.79 14.55 15.68
CA VAL A 219 16.75 15.41 15.11
C VAL A 219 15.85 14.61 14.18
N GLN A 220 14.58 15.03 14.11
CA GLN A 220 13.60 14.50 13.18
C GLN A 220 13.19 15.59 12.20
N GLU A 221 13.12 15.24 10.94
CA GLU A 221 12.77 16.12 9.84
C GLU A 221 11.61 15.56 9.02
N SER A 222 10.93 16.47 8.31
CA SER A 222 9.89 16.09 7.36
C SER A 222 10.03 16.87 6.07
N GLU A 223 9.95 16.16 4.94
CA GLU A 223 10.13 16.73 3.62
C GLU A 223 9.11 16.14 2.64
N LYS A 224 8.68 16.95 1.69
CA LYS A 224 7.76 16.55 0.63
C LYS A 224 8.51 16.52 -0.69
N PHE A 225 8.56 15.35 -1.31
CA PHE A 225 9.17 15.12 -2.62
C PHE A 225 8.10 15.03 -3.70
N LYS A 226 8.43 15.52 -4.89
CA LYS A 226 7.79 15.08 -6.13
C LYS A 226 8.62 13.98 -6.75
N TYR A 227 8.00 13.06 -7.48
CA TYR A 227 8.72 12.01 -8.17
C TYR A 227 8.17 11.76 -9.57
N THR A 228 8.95 11.06 -10.37
CA THR A 228 8.48 10.33 -11.56
C THR A 228 8.83 8.86 -11.40
N GLN A 229 7.97 7.99 -11.95
CA GLN A 229 8.17 6.55 -11.92
C GLN A 229 7.99 5.96 -13.33
N GLU A 230 8.95 5.13 -13.73
CA GLU A 230 8.94 4.37 -14.98
C GLU A 230 9.33 2.92 -14.66
N GLY A 231 8.32 2.06 -14.52
CA GLY A 231 8.53 0.68 -14.08
C GLY A 231 9.12 0.63 -12.66
N ASN A 232 10.31 0.05 -12.49
CA ASN A 232 10.96 -0.01 -11.17
C ASN A 232 11.93 1.16 -10.93
N THR A 233 11.97 2.15 -11.83
CA THR A 233 12.86 3.31 -11.71
C THR A 233 12.10 4.50 -11.13
N VAL A 234 12.65 5.10 -10.07
CA VAL A 234 12.08 6.29 -9.42
C VAL A 234 13.10 7.42 -9.47
N ASN A 235 12.65 8.61 -9.85
CA ASN A 235 13.47 9.83 -9.83
C ASN A 235 12.79 10.90 -8.98
N ILE A 236 13.55 11.56 -8.09
CA ILE A 236 13.07 12.69 -7.31
C ILE A 236 13.19 13.98 -8.13
N VAL A 237 12.12 14.77 -8.16
CA VAL A 237 12.04 16.04 -8.86
C VAL A 237 12.03 17.17 -7.82
N TYR A 238 13.06 18.02 -7.88
CA TYR A 238 13.22 19.21 -7.04
C TYR A 238 12.69 20.47 -7.73
#